data_AF-A0A2H1J339-F1
#
_entry.id   AF-A0A2H1J339-F1
#
_cell.length_a   1.000
_cell.length_b   1.000
_cell.length_c   1.000
_cell.angle_alpha   90.00
_cell.angle_beta   90.00
_cell.angle_gamma   90.00
#
_symmetry.space_group_name_H-M   'P 1'
#
loop_
_entity.id
_entity.type
_entity.pdbx_description
1 polymer ?
#
loop_
_entity_poly.entity_id
_entity_poly.type
_entity_poly.pdbx_seq_one_letter_code
_entity_poly.pdbx_strand_id
1 'polypeptide(L)'
;MVGQAKHYQKTKVSTPDLRELVGSVQLARAKAFADDGRALQGLDLRACDPVFYLFFTTGTITLDGYKLLKASGVVSMDGAQLAAFLADNDIGITDGDFDESAAKSWINIHDQ
;
A
#
# COMPACT_ATOMS: atom_id res chain seq x y z
N MET A 1 -2.82 -1.56 12.07
CA MET A 1 -1.99 -1.15 10.91
C MET A 1 -2.92 -0.53 9.89
N VAL A 2 -2.55 0.62 9.31
CA VAL A 2 -3.32 1.23 8.22
C VAL A 2 -2.45 1.14 6.97
N GLY A 3 -2.84 0.26 6.06
CA GLY A 3 -2.18 0.11 4.76
C GLY A 3 -3.09 0.67 3.69
N GLN A 4 -2.51 1.45 2.76
CA GLN A 4 -3.20 1.78 1.52
C GLN A 4 -2.48 1.08 0.38
N ALA A 5 -3.24 0.27 -0.36
CA ALA A 5 -2.84 -0.26 -1.65
C ALA A 5 -3.63 0.50 -2.73
N LYS A 6 -2.93 1.15 -3.66
CA LYS A 6 -3.57 1.77 -4.83
C LYS A 6 -2.96 1.15 -6.08
N HIS A 7 -3.80 0.51 -6.90
CA HIS A 7 -3.42 0.12 -8.25
C HIS A 7 -3.55 1.34 -9.17
N TYR A 8 -2.44 2.00 -9.46
CA TYR A 8 -2.41 3.16 -10.35
C TYR A 8 -2.10 2.71 -11.80
N GLN A 9 -2.92 3.12 -12.77
CA GLN A 9 -2.58 2.99 -14.20
C GLN A 9 -1.35 3.83 -14.63
N LYS A 10 -0.90 4.75 -13.76
CA LYS A 10 0.35 5.51 -13.93
C LYS A 10 1.51 4.74 -13.30
N THR A 11 2.54 4.47 -14.09
CA THR A 11 3.76 3.72 -13.72
C THR A 11 4.66 4.37 -12.64
N LYS A 12 4.29 5.57 -12.15
CA LYS A 12 5.07 6.34 -11.17
C LYS A 12 4.16 6.97 -10.12
N VAL A 13 4.51 6.75 -8.86
CA VAL A 13 3.92 7.42 -7.68
C VAL A 13 4.74 8.65 -7.34
N SER A 14 4.05 9.75 -7.02
CA SER A 14 4.64 11.06 -6.77
C SER A 14 4.29 11.62 -5.38
N THR A 15 4.92 12.74 -5.00
CA THR A 15 4.72 13.33 -3.67
C THR A 15 3.27 13.74 -3.33
N PRO A 16 2.39 14.15 -4.28
CA PRO A 16 0.98 14.38 -4.00
C PRO A 16 0.23 13.12 -3.50
N ASP A 17 0.51 11.95 -4.09
CA ASP A 17 -0.14 10.68 -3.73
C ASP A 17 0.16 10.31 -2.26
N LEU A 18 1.39 10.54 -1.84
CA LEU A 18 1.85 10.30 -0.47
C LEU A 18 1.21 11.28 0.53
N ARG A 19 1.07 12.56 0.16
CA ARG A 19 0.38 13.55 1.01
C ARG A 19 -1.10 13.22 1.18
N GLU A 20 -1.74 12.69 0.14
CA GLU A 20 -3.13 12.24 0.20
C GLU A 20 -3.31 11.10 1.21
N LEU A 21 -2.43 10.08 1.20
CA LEU A 21 -2.43 9.01 2.18
C LEU A 21 -2.26 9.55 3.61
N VAL A 22 -1.21 10.34 3.84
CA VAL A 22 -0.92 10.88 5.18
C VAL A 22 -2.09 11.74 5.66
N GLY A 23 -2.64 12.60 4.80
CA GLY A 23 -3.81 13.42 5.12
C GLY A 23 -5.02 12.58 5.49
N SER A 24 -5.29 11.51 4.75
CA SER A 24 -6.43 10.62 5.00
C SER A 24 -6.34 9.95 6.38
N VAL A 25 -5.15 9.52 6.80
CA VAL A 25 -4.98 8.91 8.13
C VAL A 25 -5.06 9.94 9.25
N GLN A 26 -4.55 11.15 9.05
CA GLN A 26 -4.68 12.22 10.05
C GLN A 26 -6.16 12.60 10.26
N LEU A 27 -6.93 12.70 9.17
CA LEU A 27 -8.38 12.90 9.24
C LEU A 27 -9.10 11.73 9.94
N ALA A 28 -8.68 10.49 9.66
CA ALA A 28 -9.19 9.30 10.34
C ALA A 28 -8.93 9.32 11.85
N ARG A 29 -7.71 9.67 12.29
CA ARG A 29 -7.36 9.82 13.71
C ARG A 29 -8.16 10.93 14.38
N ALA A 30 -8.43 12.02 13.67
CA ALA A 30 -9.23 13.14 14.15
C ALA A 30 -10.75 12.86 14.13
N LYS A 31 -11.17 11.70 13.61
CA LYS A 31 -12.58 11.35 13.34
C LYS A 31 -13.31 12.41 12.50
N ALA A 32 -12.56 13.10 11.65
CA ALA A 32 -13.05 14.17 10.80
C ALA A 32 -13.45 13.58 9.44
N PHE A 33 -14.70 13.14 9.33
CA PHE A 33 -15.24 12.46 8.15
C PHE A 33 -16.27 13.33 7.44
N ALA A 34 -16.25 13.34 6.10
CA ALA A 34 -17.25 14.03 5.28
C ALA A 34 -18.51 13.18 5.04
N ASP A 35 -18.47 11.88 5.35
CA ASP A 35 -19.49 10.88 5.01
C ASP A 35 -20.12 10.19 6.24
N ASP A 36 -20.05 10.84 7.40
CA ASP A 36 -20.40 10.31 8.73
C ASP A 36 -19.55 9.09 9.19
N GLY A 37 -18.37 8.89 8.58
CA GLY A 37 -17.40 7.87 8.99
C GLY A 37 -17.59 6.50 8.35
N ARG A 38 -18.44 6.40 7.31
CA ARG A 38 -18.73 5.15 6.60
C ARG A 38 -17.52 4.56 5.87
N ALA A 39 -16.72 5.38 5.21
CA ALA A 39 -15.54 4.93 4.46
C ALA A 39 -14.48 4.25 5.34
N LEU A 40 -14.51 4.49 6.65
CA LEU A 40 -13.57 3.93 7.63
C LEU A 40 -14.31 3.24 8.78
N GLN A 41 -15.55 2.79 8.55
CA GLN A 41 -16.30 2.01 9.54
C GLN A 41 -15.51 0.75 9.91
N GLY A 42 -15.13 0.65 11.18
CA GLY A 42 -14.29 -0.43 11.72
C GLY A 42 -12.84 -0.02 12.03
N LEU A 43 -12.40 1.16 11.60
CA LEU A 43 -11.08 1.70 11.95
C LEU A 43 -11.17 2.56 13.23
N ASP A 44 -10.94 1.96 14.40
CA ASP A 44 -10.79 2.70 15.67
C ASP A 44 -9.31 2.97 15.95
N LEU A 45 -8.85 4.18 15.62
CA LEU A 45 -7.51 4.65 15.95
C LEU A 45 -7.60 5.62 17.13
N ARG A 46 -6.90 5.32 18.22
CA ARG A 46 -6.76 6.25 19.35
C ARG A 46 -5.63 7.23 19.08
N ALA A 47 -5.70 8.40 19.70
CA ALA A 47 -4.71 9.48 19.52
C ALA A 47 -3.26 9.05 19.80
N CYS A 48 -3.08 8.07 20.69
CA CYS A 48 -1.77 7.56 21.10
C CYS A 48 -1.42 6.18 20.52
N ASP A 49 -2.26 5.62 19.62
CA ASP A 49 -1.92 4.33 19.02
C ASP A 49 -0.73 4.48 18.07
N PRO A 50 0.29 3.61 18.15
CA PRO A 50 1.37 3.60 17.17
C PRO A 50 0.79 3.15 15.82
N VAL A 51 0.77 4.06 14.85
CA VAL A 51 0.29 3.79 13.49
C VAL A 51 1.49 3.69 12.56
N PHE A 52 1.73 2.50 12.04
CA PHE A 52 2.64 2.30 10.91
C PHE A 52 1.88 2.54 9.61
N TYR A 53 2.47 3.37 8.75
CA TYR A 53 1.98 3.65 7.42
C TYR A 53 2.68 2.73 6.44
N LEU A 54 1.89 1.98 5.67
CA LEU A 54 2.39 1.15 4.60
C LEU A 54 1.93 1.70 3.24
N PHE A 55 2.87 1.81 2.31
CA PHE A 55 2.61 2.25 0.94
C PHE A 55 3.13 1.21 -0.07
N PHE A 56 2.22 0.55 -0.78
CA PHE A 56 2.54 -0.46 -1.78
C PHE A 56 2.13 0.02 -3.18
N THR A 57 2.99 -0.22 -4.18
CA THR A 57 2.68 0.06 -5.58
C THR A 57 3.30 -0.99 -6.49
N THR A 58 2.65 -1.28 -7.62
CA THR A 58 3.21 -2.11 -8.70
C THR A 58 4.15 -1.31 -9.61
N GLY A 59 4.14 0.02 -9.49
CA GLY A 59 5.00 0.92 -10.24
C GLY A 59 6.33 1.23 -9.55
N THR A 60 7.00 2.27 -10.03
CA THR A 60 8.24 2.76 -9.41
C THR A 60 7.97 3.99 -8.54
N ILE A 61 8.69 4.07 -7.43
CA ILE A 61 8.69 5.27 -6.57
C ILE A 61 9.83 6.18 -7.02
N THR A 62 9.53 7.46 -7.22
CA THR A 62 10.55 8.44 -7.61
C THR A 62 11.54 8.70 -6.47
N LEU A 63 12.76 9.17 -6.78
CA LEU A 63 13.77 9.47 -5.76
C LEU A 63 13.26 10.46 -4.71
N ASP A 64 12.54 11.51 -5.13
CA ASP A 64 11.96 12.48 -4.20
C ASP A 64 10.79 11.89 -3.40
N GLY A 65 10.05 10.94 -3.99
CA GLY A 65 9.07 10.12 -3.27
C GLY A 65 9.72 9.29 -2.15
N TYR A 66 10.84 8.63 -2.44
CA TYR A 66 11.60 7.88 -1.44
C TYR A 66 12.14 8.77 -0.30
N LYS A 67 12.64 9.97 -0.63
CA LYS A 67 13.07 10.94 0.40
C LYS A 67 11.91 11.33 1.30
N LEU A 68 10.74 11.58 0.72
CA LEU A 68 9.54 11.93 1.49
C LEU A 68 9.08 10.79 2.38
N LEU A 69 8.98 9.56 1.85
CA LEU A 69 8.59 8.36 2.59
C LEU A 69 9.51 8.12 3.79
N LYS A 70 10.82 8.23 3.58
CA LYS A 70 11.83 8.08 4.65
C LYS A 70 11.67 9.17 5.71
N ALA A 71 11.44 10.41 5.31
CA ALA A 71 11.24 11.53 6.24
C ALA A 71 9.91 11.44 7.01
N SER A 72 8.87 10.85 6.41
CA SER A 72 7.54 10.71 7.01
C SER A 72 7.34 9.42 7.81
N GLY A 73 8.36 8.56 7.92
CA GLY A 73 8.28 7.29 8.65
C GLY A 73 7.32 6.27 8.01
N VAL A 74 7.09 6.38 6.70
CA VAL A 74 6.23 5.47 5.94
C VAL A 74 7.08 4.33 5.40
N VAL A 75 6.66 3.09 5.66
CA VAL A 75 7.28 1.90 5.07
C VAL A 75 6.70 1.72 3.68
N SER A 76 7.54 1.53 2.67
CA SER A 76 7.10 1.42 1.29
C SER A 76 7.70 0.24 0.58
N MET A 77 6.99 -0.26 -0.43
CA MET A 77 7.47 -1.29 -1.35
C MET A 77 7.04 -0.91 -2.77
N ASP A 78 8.00 -0.82 -3.67
CA ASP A 78 7.75 -0.61 -5.10
C ASP A 78 7.54 -1.93 -5.86
N GLY A 79 7.27 -1.85 -7.16
CA GLY A 79 6.91 -3.02 -7.95
C GLY A 79 7.98 -4.11 -7.99
N ALA A 80 9.27 -3.74 -7.98
CA ALA A 80 10.35 -4.72 -8.00
C ALA A 80 10.47 -5.41 -6.63
N GLN A 81 10.37 -4.64 -5.55
CA GLN A 81 10.37 -5.19 -4.19
C GLN A 81 9.14 -6.06 -3.92
N LEU A 82 7.98 -5.67 -4.47
CA LEU A 82 6.74 -6.45 -4.37
C LEU A 82 6.85 -7.75 -5.16
N ALA A 83 7.40 -7.71 -6.38
CA ALA A 83 7.63 -8.92 -7.15
C ALA A 83 8.59 -9.88 -6.45
N ALA A 84 9.69 -9.37 -5.89
CA ALA A 84 10.62 -10.18 -5.11
C ALA A 84 9.95 -10.79 -3.87
N PHE A 85 9.18 -10.00 -3.13
CA PHE A 85 8.43 -10.49 -1.96
C PHE A 85 7.46 -11.61 -2.34
N LEU A 86 6.73 -11.48 -3.46
CA LEU A 86 5.83 -12.53 -3.92
C LEU A 86 6.59 -13.80 -4.33
N ALA A 87 7.70 -13.65 -5.06
CA ALA A 87 8.53 -14.77 -5.48
C ALA A 87 9.17 -15.50 -4.29
N ASP A 88 9.63 -14.78 -3.27
CA ASP A 88 10.19 -15.36 -2.03
C ASP A 88 9.15 -16.15 -1.22
N ASN A 89 7.86 -15.97 -1.50
CA ASN A 89 6.75 -16.70 -0.89
C ASN A 89 6.13 -17.73 -1.84
N ASP A 90 6.83 -18.10 -2.92
CA ASP A 90 6.38 -19.04 -3.95
C ASP A 90 5.04 -18.65 -4.63
N ILE A 91 4.68 -17.36 -4.61
CA ILE A 91 3.46 -16.88 -5.24
C ILE A 91 3.73 -16.66 -6.73
N GLY A 92 3.05 -17.45 -7.57
CA GLY A 92 3.23 -17.38 -9.02
C GLY A 92 4.55 -17.98 -9.49
N ILE A 93 5.16 -18.86 -8.70
CA ILE A 93 6.38 -19.59 -9.06
C ILE A 93 6.05 -21.07 -9.21
N THR A 94 6.42 -21.67 -10.34
CA THR A 94 6.32 -23.11 -10.62
C THR A 94 7.69 -23.59 -11.10
N ASP A 95 8.26 -24.60 -10.45
CA ASP A 95 9.59 -25.15 -10.77
C ASP A 95 10.73 -24.11 -10.80
N GLY A 96 10.58 -23.02 -10.04
CA GLY A 96 11.57 -21.94 -9.95
C GLY A 96 11.42 -20.86 -11.02
N ASP A 97 10.47 -21.00 -11.94
CA ASP A 97 10.14 -20.00 -12.96
C ASP A 97 8.80 -19.32 -12.67
N PHE A 98 8.63 -18.11 -13.21
CA PHE A 98 7.36 -17.39 -13.09
C PHE A 98 6.25 -18.07 -13.92
N ASP A 99 5.15 -18.40 -13.25
CA ASP A 99 3.94 -18.96 -13.81
C ASP A 99 2.76 -17.99 -13.63
N GLU A 100 2.36 -17.38 -14.74
CA GLU A 100 1.25 -16.42 -14.78
C GLU A 100 -0.10 -17.04 -14.36
N SER A 101 -0.33 -18.32 -14.67
CA SER A 101 -1.55 -19.03 -14.29
C SER A 101 -1.62 -19.23 -12.78
N ALA A 102 -0.50 -19.63 -12.17
CA ALA A 102 -0.38 -19.77 -10.72
C ALA A 102 -0.58 -18.41 -10.03
N ALA A 103 0.03 -17.34 -10.54
CA ALA A 103 -0.11 -15.99 -10.00
C ALA A 103 -1.58 -15.50 -10.06
N LYS A 104 -2.23 -15.64 -11.22
CA LYS A 104 -3.65 -15.26 -11.39
C LYS A 104 -4.59 -16.06 -10.50
N SER A 105 -4.32 -17.35 -10.35
CA SER A 105 -5.11 -18.21 -9.46
C SER A 105 -5.05 -17.74 -8.01
N TRP A 106 -3.86 -17.38 -7.53
CA TRP A 106 -3.68 -16.84 -6.19
C TRP A 106 -4.40 -15.50 -5.99
N ILE A 107 -4.31 -14.58 -6.97
CA ILE A 107 -5.01 -13.29 -6.95
C ILE A 107 -6.52 -13.51 -6.85
N ASN A 108 -7.09 -14.35 -7.71
CA ASN A 108 -8.53 -14.59 -7.77
C ASN A 108 -9.12 -15.17 -6.47
N ILE A 109 -8.30 -15.88 -5.67
CA ILE A 109 -8.72 -16.42 -4.37
C ILE A 109 -8.81 -15.30 -3.31
N HIS A 110 -7.99 -14.24 -3.43
CA HIS A 110 -7.85 -13.20 -2.41
C HIS A 110 -8.51 -11.86 -2.80
N ASP A 111 -9.11 -11.77 -3.98
CA ASP A 111 -9.87 -10.61 -4.47
C ASP A 111 -11.38 -10.68 -4.10
N GLN A 112 -11.75 -11.54 -3.13
CA GLN A 112 -13.12 -11.70 -2.60
C GLN A 112 -13.34 -10.97 -1.27
#